data_AF-A0A966KM91-F1
#
_entry.id   AF-A0A966KM91-F1
#
_cell.length_a   1.000
_cell.length_b   1.000
_cell.length_c   1.000
_cell.angle_alpha   90.00
_cell.angle_beta   90.00
_cell.angle_gamma   90.00
#
_symmetry.space_group_name_H-M   'P 1'
#
loop_
_entity.id
_entity.type
_entity.pdbx_description
1 polymer ?
#
loop_
_entity_poly.entity_id
_entity_poly.type
_entity_poly.pdbx_seq_one_letter_code
_entity_poly.pdbx_strand_id
1 'polypeptide(L)'
;MNEQIDNLEEDSTEEVQDPSSPKQKDRESRSSVRKELREQRQLLRDLRRRLKGGENLSGDIEACQGQIELLYKELQSIEDGGHTTFLEAKEVIAPKMNYAEKKEDLKDKIKLVKKEIHELEESLYQPNLPDVTRDETIVELSKLKKEQEDLSEELNALLQFNHTRFVEAREETREQMQRAEKEQNLEEEIDRLKQELNEANQSADLSRANELLSKISDLENEIKNLDRPEEDVFLERFEDNTQDPFLER
;
A
#
# COMPACT_ATOMS: atom_id res chain seq x y z
N MET A 1 68.29 7.10 -33.91
CA MET A 1 68.20 8.48 -33.39
C MET A 1 66.84 8.98 -33.87
N ASN A 2 65.83 8.93 -32.99
CA ASN A 2 65.35 10.06 -32.16
C ASN A 2 64.90 11.20 -33.10
N GLU A 3 63.64 11.64 -33.13
CA GLU A 3 62.76 12.18 -32.07
C GLU A 3 61.29 11.94 -32.51
N GLN A 4 60.33 11.45 -31.72
CA GLN A 4 59.59 12.04 -30.58
C GLN A 4 58.99 13.44 -30.82
N ILE A 5 57.67 13.54 -30.56
CA ILE A 5 56.86 14.64 -30.00
C ILE A 5 55.42 14.38 -30.51
N ASP A 6 54.65 13.56 -29.80
CA ASP A 6 53.73 13.92 -28.71
C ASP A 6 52.34 14.24 -29.25
N ASN A 7 51.55 13.18 -29.41
CA ASN A 7 50.10 13.30 -29.46
C ASN A 7 49.62 13.66 -28.06
N LEU A 8 49.13 14.90 -27.96
CA LEU A 8 48.20 15.43 -26.97
C LEU A 8 47.54 14.35 -26.08
N GLU A 9 48.07 14.24 -24.86
CA GLU A 9 47.26 13.98 -23.68
C GLU A 9 46.33 15.18 -23.48
N GLU A 10 45.02 14.94 -23.40
CA GLU A 10 44.11 15.82 -22.65
C GLU A 10 42.89 15.01 -22.20
N ASP A 11 42.89 14.73 -20.89
CA ASP A 11 41.75 14.45 -20.02
C ASP A 11 40.81 13.29 -20.37
N SER A 12 41.29 12.07 -20.13
CA SER A 12 40.46 11.11 -19.43
C SER A 12 40.32 11.55 -17.97
N THR A 13 39.34 12.40 -17.68
CA THR A 13 38.85 12.58 -16.31
C THR A 13 38.24 11.26 -15.86
N GLU A 14 39.09 10.38 -15.34
CA GLU A 14 38.67 9.34 -14.40
C GLU A 14 38.13 10.07 -13.17
N GLU A 15 36.84 10.41 -13.21
CA GLU A 15 36.09 10.68 -12.00
C GLU A 15 36.23 9.45 -11.11
N VAL A 16 37.08 9.60 -10.09
CA VAL A 16 37.19 8.68 -8.96
C VAL A 16 35.80 8.60 -8.34
N GLN A 17 35.02 7.62 -8.78
CA GLN A 17 33.68 7.38 -8.25
C GLN A 17 33.82 6.85 -6.84
N ASP A 18 33.56 7.75 -5.89
CA ASP A 18 33.39 7.42 -4.48
C ASP A 18 32.31 6.33 -4.35
N PRO A 19 32.62 5.13 -3.83
CA PRO A 19 31.73 3.95 -3.81
C PRO A 19 30.47 4.11 -2.92
N SER A 20 30.21 5.32 -2.42
CA SER A 20 29.16 5.66 -1.48
C SER A 20 28.17 6.72 -1.98
N SER A 21 28.29 7.17 -3.24
CA SER A 21 27.39 8.23 -3.74
C SER A 21 25.93 7.73 -3.84
N PRO A 22 24.93 8.58 -3.50
CA PRO A 22 23.51 8.23 -3.61
C PRO A 22 23.12 7.69 -5.00
N LYS A 23 23.73 8.24 -6.06
CA LYS A 23 23.50 7.82 -7.44
C LYS A 23 23.93 6.38 -7.74
N GLN A 24 24.98 5.88 -7.07
CA GLN A 24 25.40 4.48 -7.20
C GLN A 24 24.44 3.54 -6.48
N LYS A 25 23.96 3.91 -5.28
CA LYS A 25 22.92 3.15 -4.57
C LYS A 25 21.63 3.03 -5.39
N ASP A 26 21.17 4.13 -5.99
CA ASP A 26 19.99 4.10 -6.87
C ASP A 26 20.21 3.23 -8.10
N ARG A 27 21.44 3.19 -8.63
CA ARG A 27 21.80 2.36 -9.79
C ARG A 27 21.81 0.88 -9.41
N GLU A 28 22.31 0.53 -8.24
CA GLU A 28 22.30 -0.83 -7.69
C GLU A 28 20.86 -1.28 -7.40
N SER A 29 20.06 -0.46 -6.72
CA SER A 29 18.64 -0.72 -6.48
C SER A 29 17.87 -0.95 -7.78
N ARG A 30 18.04 -0.06 -8.78
CA ARG A 30 17.44 -0.25 -10.12
C ARG A 30 17.88 -1.55 -10.78
N SER A 31 19.15 -1.93 -10.63
CA SER A 31 19.67 -3.17 -11.21
C SER A 31 19.04 -4.41 -10.55
N SER A 32 18.84 -4.38 -9.23
CA SER A 32 18.17 -5.43 -8.46
C SER A 32 16.71 -5.57 -8.87
N VAL A 33 15.95 -4.48 -8.87
CA VAL A 33 14.53 -4.47 -9.25
C VAL A 33 14.33 -4.95 -10.70
N ARG A 34 15.24 -4.56 -11.62
CA ARG A 34 15.22 -5.05 -13.01
C ARG A 34 15.50 -6.55 -13.12
N LYS A 35 16.35 -7.11 -12.24
CA LYS A 35 16.61 -8.55 -12.18
C LYS A 35 15.37 -9.29 -11.68
N GLU A 36 14.77 -8.82 -10.58
CA GLU A 36 13.52 -9.37 -10.05
C GLU A 36 12.38 -9.33 -11.07
N LEU A 37 12.23 -8.23 -11.82
CA LEU A 37 11.25 -8.13 -12.92
C LEU A 37 11.46 -9.20 -13.99
N ARG A 38 12.71 -9.54 -14.33
CA ARG A 38 13.01 -10.59 -15.31
C ARG A 38 12.61 -11.96 -14.77
N GLU A 39 12.89 -12.22 -13.50
CA GLU A 39 12.53 -13.46 -12.81
C GLU A 39 11.00 -13.62 -12.72
N GLN A 40 10.29 -12.57 -12.29
CA GLN A 40 8.83 -12.59 -12.21
C GLN A 40 8.17 -12.75 -13.58
N ARG A 41 8.69 -12.08 -14.63
CA ARG A 41 8.19 -12.29 -16.01
C ARG A 41 8.44 -13.72 -16.50
N GLN A 42 9.52 -14.36 -16.06
CA GLN A 42 9.78 -15.77 -16.37
C GLN A 42 8.78 -16.68 -15.65
N LEU A 43 8.58 -16.46 -14.35
CA LEU A 43 7.59 -17.16 -13.55
C LEU A 43 6.18 -17.05 -14.14
N LEU A 44 5.76 -15.84 -14.54
CA LEU A 44 4.48 -15.60 -15.19
C LEU A 44 4.32 -16.40 -16.49
N ARG A 45 5.38 -16.53 -17.29
CA ARG A 45 5.36 -17.36 -18.51
C ARG A 45 5.16 -18.83 -18.17
N ASP A 46 5.82 -19.31 -17.13
CA ASP A 46 5.76 -20.71 -16.71
C ASP A 46 4.39 -21.05 -16.08
N LEU A 47 3.83 -20.16 -15.24
CA LEU A 47 2.48 -20.28 -14.70
C LEU A 47 1.42 -20.29 -15.82
N ARG A 48 1.53 -19.41 -16.82
CA ARG A 48 0.63 -19.40 -17.97
C ARG A 48 0.74 -20.66 -18.83
N ARG A 49 1.91 -21.29 -18.90
CA ARG A 49 2.09 -22.58 -19.59
C ARG A 49 1.40 -23.71 -18.84
N ARG A 50 1.57 -23.77 -17.51
CA ARG A 50 0.92 -24.77 -16.64
C ARG A 50 -0.60 -24.62 -16.59
N LEU A 51 -1.11 -23.38 -16.58
CA LEU A 51 -2.55 -23.10 -16.71
C LEU A 51 -3.12 -23.66 -18.04
N LYS A 52 -2.39 -23.50 -19.15
CA LYS A 52 -2.77 -24.12 -20.43
C LYS A 52 -2.71 -25.65 -20.40
N GLY A 53 -1.92 -26.22 -19.49
CA GLY A 53 -1.87 -27.65 -19.19
C GLY A 53 -3.02 -28.17 -18.33
N GLY A 54 -3.93 -27.29 -17.88
CA GLY A 54 -5.12 -27.66 -17.10
C GLY A 54 -4.98 -27.49 -15.58
N GLU A 55 -3.86 -26.95 -15.09
CA GLU A 55 -3.67 -26.65 -13.66
C GLU A 55 -4.42 -25.37 -13.26
N ASN A 56 -5.09 -25.36 -12.10
CA ASN A 56 -5.81 -24.18 -11.59
C ASN A 56 -4.86 -23.16 -10.92
N LEU A 57 -4.04 -22.49 -11.73
CA LEU A 57 -3.03 -21.51 -11.26
C LEU A 57 -3.48 -20.05 -11.42
N SER A 58 -4.79 -19.79 -11.53
CA SER A 58 -5.32 -18.44 -11.79
C SER A 58 -4.92 -17.45 -10.68
N GLY A 59 -4.94 -17.88 -9.42
CA GLY A 59 -4.55 -17.03 -8.29
C GLY A 59 -3.07 -16.72 -8.25
N ASP A 60 -2.21 -17.69 -8.60
CA ASP A 60 -0.76 -17.48 -8.63
C ASP A 60 -0.35 -16.56 -9.79
N ILE A 61 -1.07 -16.63 -10.91
CA ILE A 61 -0.90 -15.71 -12.04
C ILE A 61 -1.25 -14.28 -11.62
N GLU A 62 -2.38 -14.09 -10.94
CA GLU A 62 -2.83 -12.79 -10.45
C GLU A 62 -1.83 -12.20 -9.44
N ALA A 63 -1.35 -13.01 -8.48
CA ALA A 63 -0.32 -12.60 -7.53
C ALA A 63 1.00 -12.21 -8.22
N CYS A 64 1.45 -13.01 -9.20
CA CYS A 64 2.66 -12.71 -9.97
C CYS A 64 2.51 -11.43 -10.82
N GLN A 65 1.31 -11.17 -11.36
CA GLN A 65 1.01 -9.91 -12.06
C GLN A 65 1.06 -8.71 -11.12
N GLY A 66 0.46 -8.81 -9.93
CA GLY A 66 0.53 -7.74 -8.92
C GLY A 66 1.97 -7.46 -8.46
N GLN A 67 2.80 -8.50 -8.30
CA GLN A 67 4.21 -8.34 -7.96
C GLN A 67 4.99 -7.60 -9.06
N ILE A 68 4.70 -7.89 -10.33
CA ILE A 68 5.31 -7.19 -11.47
C ILE A 68 4.91 -5.70 -11.46
N GLU A 69 3.64 -5.38 -11.18
CA GLU A 69 3.15 -4.00 -11.09
C GLU A 69 3.83 -3.23 -9.95
N LEU A 70 4.00 -3.85 -8.78
CA LEU A 70 4.74 -3.22 -7.67
C LEU A 70 6.21 -2.96 -8.03
N LEU A 71 6.88 -3.88 -8.71
CA LEU A 71 8.27 -3.67 -9.14
C LEU A 71 8.40 -2.53 -10.16
N TYR A 72 7.38 -2.29 -11.01
CA TYR A 72 7.36 -1.10 -11.87
C TYR A 72 7.20 0.19 -11.06
N LYS A 73 6.29 0.20 -10.07
CA LYS A 73 6.13 1.34 -9.17
C LYS A 73 7.38 1.61 -8.34
N GLU A 74 8.12 0.56 -7.98
CA GLU A 74 9.40 0.69 -7.30
C GLU A 74 10.45 1.35 -8.20
N LEU A 75 10.56 0.93 -9.46
CA LEU A 75 11.44 1.60 -10.42
C LEU A 75 11.10 3.08 -10.57
N GLN A 76 9.81 3.40 -10.66
CA GLN A 76 9.33 4.79 -10.71
C GLN A 76 9.70 5.55 -9.43
N SER A 77 9.50 4.96 -8.25
CA SER A 77 9.86 5.57 -6.97
C SER A 77 11.35 5.85 -6.82
N ILE A 78 12.22 5.02 -7.43
CA ILE A 78 13.67 5.28 -7.45
C ILE A 78 13.99 6.46 -8.37
N GLU A 79 13.26 6.62 -9.48
CA GLU A 79 13.42 7.76 -10.40
C GLU A 79 12.94 9.06 -9.77
N ASP A 80 11.86 9.00 -8.98
CA ASP A 80 11.26 10.16 -8.30
C ASP A 80 11.94 10.46 -6.94
N GLY A 81 12.93 9.67 -6.52
CA GLY A 81 13.68 9.86 -5.27
C GLY A 81 12.95 9.42 -3.99
N GLY A 82 11.83 8.70 -4.10
CA GLY A 82 10.99 8.20 -3.01
C GLY A 82 11.20 6.73 -2.64
N HIS A 83 12.34 6.13 -2.98
CA HIS A 83 12.56 4.69 -2.83
C HIS A 83 12.40 4.16 -1.40
N THR A 84 12.85 4.93 -0.39
CA THR A 84 12.78 4.51 1.03
C THR A 84 11.33 4.41 1.52
N THR A 85 10.52 5.44 1.27
CA THR A 85 9.08 5.46 1.60
C THR A 85 8.33 4.38 0.82
N PHE A 86 8.73 4.15 -0.43
CA PHE A 86 8.14 3.09 -1.24
C PHE A 86 8.43 1.71 -0.67
N LEU A 87 9.64 1.44 -0.15
CA LEU A 87 9.97 0.15 0.46
C LEU A 87 9.14 -0.13 1.72
N GLU A 88 8.93 0.87 2.57
CA GLU A 88 8.04 0.75 3.74
C GLU A 88 6.60 0.42 3.32
N ALA A 89 6.10 1.09 2.28
CA ALA A 89 4.78 0.79 1.72
C ALA A 89 4.73 -0.57 1.00
N LYS A 90 5.82 -1.00 0.36
CA LYS A 90 5.92 -2.26 -0.40
C LYS A 90 5.77 -3.48 0.52
N GLU A 91 6.37 -3.46 1.72
CA GLU A 91 6.18 -4.55 2.70
C GLU A 91 4.71 -4.75 3.07
N VAL A 92 3.99 -3.65 3.13
CA VAL A 92 2.58 -3.63 3.47
C VAL A 92 1.74 -4.08 2.27
N ILE A 93 1.98 -3.54 1.06
CA ILE A 93 1.11 -3.70 -0.13
C ILE A 93 1.43 -4.95 -0.96
N ALA A 94 2.59 -5.58 -0.77
CA ALA A 94 3.01 -6.76 -1.54
C ALA A 94 1.96 -7.88 -1.54
N PRO A 95 1.55 -8.39 -2.72
CA PRO A 95 0.76 -9.61 -2.82
C PRO A 95 1.45 -10.74 -2.07
N LYS A 96 0.79 -11.30 -1.06
CA LYS A 96 1.32 -12.47 -0.37
C LYS A 96 1.23 -13.68 -1.30
N MET A 97 2.40 -14.10 -1.79
CA MET A 97 2.55 -15.34 -2.57
C MET A 97 2.01 -16.53 -1.77
N ASN A 98 1.47 -17.54 -2.48
CA ASN A 98 0.87 -18.76 -1.93
C ASN A 98 -0.49 -18.57 -1.24
N TYR A 99 -1.20 -17.46 -1.49
CA TYR A 99 -2.57 -17.27 -1.00
C TYR A 99 -3.53 -18.35 -1.52
N ALA A 100 -3.41 -18.71 -2.81
CA ALA A 100 -4.23 -19.74 -3.43
C ALA A 100 -3.96 -21.13 -2.83
N GLU A 101 -2.68 -21.47 -2.69
CA GLU A 101 -2.22 -22.73 -2.09
C GLU A 101 -2.67 -22.85 -0.62
N LYS A 102 -2.42 -21.83 0.22
CA LYS A 102 -2.89 -21.82 1.61
C LYS A 102 -4.41 -21.94 1.73
N LYS A 103 -5.15 -21.31 0.82
CA LYS A 103 -6.61 -21.38 0.77
C LYS A 103 -7.09 -22.79 0.38
N GLU A 104 -6.41 -23.44 -0.55
CA GLU A 104 -6.72 -24.81 -0.97
C GLU A 104 -6.37 -25.81 0.15
N ASP A 105 -5.20 -25.68 0.75
CA ASP A 105 -4.76 -26.47 1.91
C ASP A 105 -5.74 -26.36 3.09
N LEU A 106 -6.16 -25.14 3.43
CA LEU A 106 -7.15 -24.91 4.48
C LEU A 106 -8.48 -25.58 4.15
N LYS A 107 -8.94 -25.48 2.90
CA LYS A 107 -10.17 -26.16 2.45
C LYS A 107 -10.06 -27.68 2.55
N ASP A 108 -8.91 -28.25 2.19
CA ASP A 108 -8.72 -29.70 2.23
C ASP A 108 -8.59 -30.21 3.66
N LYS A 109 -7.91 -29.48 4.55
CA LYS A 109 -7.92 -29.76 6.00
C LYS A 109 -9.34 -29.73 6.58
N ILE A 110 -10.13 -28.71 6.27
CA ILE A 110 -11.53 -28.61 6.71
C ILE A 110 -12.35 -29.81 6.21
N LYS A 111 -12.13 -30.27 4.96
CA LYS A 111 -12.82 -31.46 4.43
C LYS A 111 -12.40 -32.74 5.15
N LEU A 112 -11.12 -32.91 5.46
CA LEU A 112 -10.63 -34.07 6.19
C LEU A 112 -11.21 -34.13 7.61
N VAL A 113 -11.11 -33.04 8.36
CA VAL A 113 -11.71 -32.93 9.70
C VAL A 113 -13.22 -33.16 9.66
N LYS A 114 -13.93 -32.67 8.64
CA LYS A 114 -15.36 -32.97 8.44
C LYS A 114 -15.65 -34.46 8.25
N LYS A 115 -14.80 -35.18 7.51
CA LYS A 115 -14.95 -36.63 7.32
C LYS A 115 -14.70 -37.37 8.63
N GLU A 116 -13.65 -37.02 9.36
CA GLU A 116 -13.34 -37.62 10.66
C GLU A 116 -14.46 -37.38 11.69
N ILE A 117 -15.01 -36.16 11.75
CA ILE A 117 -16.20 -35.86 12.57
C ILE A 117 -17.37 -36.76 12.16
N HIS A 118 -17.62 -36.91 10.86
CA HIS A 118 -18.74 -37.72 10.38
C HIS A 118 -18.56 -39.21 10.70
N GLU A 119 -17.36 -39.75 10.52
CA GLU A 119 -17.04 -41.15 10.86
C GLU A 119 -17.17 -41.42 12.36
N LEU A 120 -16.72 -40.49 13.21
CA LEU A 120 -16.89 -40.57 14.66
C LEU A 120 -18.36 -40.43 15.07
N GLU A 121 -19.12 -39.54 14.44
CA GLU A 121 -20.57 -39.42 14.67
C GLU A 121 -21.30 -40.69 14.26
N GLU A 122 -20.97 -41.31 13.13
CA GLU A 122 -21.52 -42.60 12.71
C GLU A 122 -21.15 -43.74 13.68
N SER A 123 -19.92 -43.72 14.23
CA SER A 123 -19.48 -44.71 15.21
C SER A 123 -20.31 -44.68 16.51
N LEU A 124 -20.79 -43.50 16.90
CA LEU A 124 -21.65 -43.31 18.07
C LEU A 124 -23.05 -43.91 17.90
N TYR A 125 -23.53 -44.10 16.66
CA TYR A 125 -24.81 -44.75 16.39
C TYR A 125 -24.75 -46.28 16.43
N GLN A 126 -23.55 -46.87 16.59
CA GLN A 126 -23.42 -48.33 16.63
C GLN A 126 -23.96 -48.91 17.95
N PRO A 127 -24.80 -49.97 17.88
CA PRO A 127 -25.34 -50.60 19.08
C PRO A 127 -24.25 -51.36 19.85
N ASN A 128 -24.29 -51.29 21.18
CA ASN A 128 -23.36 -51.93 22.14
C ASN A 128 -21.97 -51.28 22.31
N LEU A 129 -21.84 -49.97 22.07
CA LEU A 129 -20.60 -49.25 22.40
C LEU A 129 -20.42 -49.12 23.93
N PRO A 130 -19.26 -49.50 24.50
CA PRO A 130 -18.96 -49.29 25.92
C PRO A 130 -19.04 -47.81 26.33
N ASP A 131 -19.47 -47.52 27.55
CA ASP A 131 -19.64 -46.14 28.03
C ASP A 131 -18.31 -45.36 28.04
N VAL A 132 -17.21 -46.00 28.44
CA VAL A 132 -15.86 -45.40 28.41
C VAL A 132 -15.46 -44.96 27.00
N THR A 133 -15.66 -45.83 26.01
CA THR A 133 -15.34 -45.51 24.61
C THR A 133 -16.28 -44.46 24.03
N ARG A 134 -17.53 -44.39 24.52
CA ARG A 134 -18.49 -43.34 24.14
C ARG A 134 -18.04 -41.98 24.68
N ASP A 135 -17.60 -41.92 25.92
CA ASP A 135 -17.11 -40.66 26.50
C ASP A 135 -15.82 -40.18 25.83
N GLU A 136 -14.89 -41.10 25.51
CA GLU A 136 -13.67 -40.79 24.76
C GLU A 136 -13.97 -40.22 23.37
N THR A 137 -14.87 -40.87 22.61
CA THR A 137 -15.29 -40.41 21.28
C THR A 137 -16.03 -39.07 21.31
N ILE A 138 -16.82 -38.80 22.34
CA ILE A 138 -17.45 -37.48 22.54
C ILE A 138 -16.39 -36.38 22.78
N VAL A 139 -15.36 -36.68 23.59
CA VAL A 139 -14.27 -35.74 23.84
C VAL A 139 -13.48 -35.47 22.55
N GLU A 140 -13.16 -36.49 21.77
CA GLU A 140 -12.48 -36.33 20.47
C GLU A 140 -13.32 -35.53 19.47
N LEU A 141 -14.63 -35.81 19.38
CA LEU A 141 -15.55 -35.02 18.55
C LEU A 141 -15.57 -33.54 18.94
N SER A 142 -15.55 -33.24 20.25
CA SER A 142 -15.51 -31.84 20.71
C SER A 142 -14.24 -31.12 20.28
N LYS A 143 -13.09 -31.82 20.28
CA LYS A 143 -11.80 -31.26 19.83
C LYS A 143 -11.79 -31.02 18.33
N LEU A 144 -12.24 -32.01 17.54
CA LEU A 144 -12.28 -31.90 16.08
C LEU A 144 -13.28 -30.82 15.61
N LYS A 145 -14.43 -30.67 16.29
CA LYS A 145 -15.38 -29.59 16.01
C LYS A 145 -14.77 -28.21 16.28
N LYS A 146 -14.00 -28.07 17.34
CA LYS A 146 -13.26 -26.85 17.63
C LYS A 146 -12.19 -26.58 16.58
N GLU A 147 -11.40 -27.58 16.20
CA GLU A 147 -10.38 -27.45 15.14
C GLU A 147 -11.01 -27.07 13.79
N GLN A 148 -12.18 -27.63 13.47
CA GLN A 148 -12.95 -27.23 12.29
C GLN A 148 -13.34 -25.75 12.33
N GLU A 149 -13.79 -25.25 13.48
CA GLU A 149 -14.17 -23.86 13.70
C GLU A 149 -12.94 -22.95 13.53
N ASP A 150 -11.84 -23.26 14.20
CA ASP A 150 -10.56 -22.53 14.11
C ASP A 150 -10.06 -22.43 12.65
N LEU A 151 -10.06 -23.55 11.91
CA LEU A 151 -9.68 -23.58 10.49
C LEU A 151 -10.63 -22.75 9.61
N SER A 152 -11.93 -22.70 9.96
CA SER A 152 -12.92 -21.91 9.25
C SER A 152 -12.77 -20.41 9.51
N GLU A 153 -12.41 -20.04 10.74
CA GLU A 153 -12.08 -18.66 11.11
C GLU A 153 -10.80 -18.20 10.40
N GLU A 154 -9.76 -19.04 10.33
CA GLU A 154 -8.54 -18.75 9.59
C GLU A 154 -8.83 -18.55 8.09
N LEU A 155 -9.66 -19.41 7.49
CA LEU A 155 -10.08 -19.26 6.09
C LEU A 155 -10.87 -17.96 5.87
N ASN A 156 -11.74 -17.59 6.80
CA ASN A 156 -12.50 -16.35 6.74
C ASN A 156 -11.59 -15.13 6.90
N ALA A 157 -10.65 -15.15 7.84
CA ALA A 157 -9.66 -14.10 8.02
C ALA A 157 -8.80 -13.92 6.77
N LEU A 158 -8.40 -15.02 6.13
CA LEU A 158 -7.66 -15.01 4.88
C LEU A 158 -8.49 -14.37 3.74
N LEU A 159 -9.79 -14.68 3.64
CA LEU A 159 -10.70 -14.05 2.68
C LEU A 159 -10.93 -12.55 2.95
N GLN A 160 -11.09 -12.17 4.23
CA GLN A 160 -11.36 -10.81 4.64
C GLN A 160 -10.12 -9.92 4.56
N PHE A 161 -8.91 -10.45 4.73
CA PHE A 161 -7.67 -9.66 4.66
C PHE A 161 -7.55 -8.89 3.33
N ASN A 162 -7.92 -9.51 2.20
CA ASN A 162 -7.93 -8.80 0.91
C ASN A 162 -9.13 -7.85 0.76
N HIS A 163 -10.28 -8.15 1.38
CA HIS A 163 -11.45 -7.30 1.30
C HIS A 163 -11.28 -6.02 2.13
N THR A 164 -10.83 -6.14 3.39
CA THR A 164 -10.60 -5.01 4.28
C THR A 164 -9.55 -4.06 3.71
N ARG A 165 -8.43 -4.59 3.20
CA ARG A 165 -7.41 -3.74 2.56
C ARG A 165 -7.86 -3.09 1.25
N PHE A 166 -8.67 -3.79 0.45
CA PHE A 166 -9.22 -3.22 -0.78
C PHE A 166 -10.27 -2.13 -0.47
N VAL A 167 -11.07 -2.32 0.57
CA VAL A 167 -12.05 -1.32 1.03
C VAL A 167 -11.33 -0.12 1.61
N GLU A 168 -10.34 -0.31 2.50
CA GLU A 168 -9.50 0.75 3.05
C GLU A 168 -8.80 1.54 1.94
N ALA A 169 -8.10 0.87 1.02
CA ALA A 169 -7.43 1.57 -0.08
C ALA A 169 -8.42 2.30 -1.00
N ARG A 170 -9.63 1.76 -1.22
CA ARG A 170 -10.67 2.41 -2.03
C ARG A 170 -11.31 3.59 -1.30
N GLU A 171 -11.50 3.49 0.00
CA GLU A 171 -12.01 4.56 0.86
C GLU A 171 -10.98 5.68 0.97
N GLU A 172 -9.70 5.37 1.21
CA GLU A 172 -8.59 6.32 1.16
C GLU A 172 -8.52 7.04 -0.20
N THR A 173 -8.64 6.31 -1.31
CA THR A 173 -8.65 6.93 -2.66
C THR A 173 -9.87 7.83 -2.86
N ARG A 174 -11.04 7.43 -2.35
CA ARG A 174 -12.27 8.21 -2.45
C ARG A 174 -12.20 9.47 -1.59
N GLU A 175 -11.67 9.37 -0.39
CA GLU A 175 -11.44 10.50 0.50
C GLU A 175 -10.41 11.47 -0.09
N GLN A 176 -9.30 10.97 -0.64
CA GLN A 176 -8.32 11.80 -1.34
C GLN A 176 -8.95 12.54 -2.53
N MET A 177 -9.79 11.87 -3.33
CA MET A 177 -10.49 12.49 -4.45
C MET A 177 -11.48 13.57 -3.97
N GLN A 178 -12.23 13.31 -2.89
CA GLN A 178 -13.13 14.30 -2.30
C GLN A 178 -12.39 15.49 -1.69
N ARG A 179 -11.21 15.27 -1.11
CA ARG A 179 -10.35 16.32 -0.56
C ARG A 179 -9.77 17.18 -1.69
N ALA A 180 -9.25 16.57 -2.74
CA ALA A 180 -8.75 17.28 -3.92
C ALA A 180 -9.84 18.11 -4.62
N GLU A 181 -11.08 17.58 -4.69
CA GLU A 181 -12.21 18.33 -5.24
C GLU A 181 -12.58 19.53 -4.36
N LYS A 182 -12.53 19.40 -3.02
CA LYS A 182 -12.74 20.52 -2.11
C LYS A 182 -11.65 21.58 -2.24
N GLU A 183 -10.38 21.17 -2.30
CA GLU A 183 -9.24 22.07 -2.50
C GLU A 183 -9.39 22.86 -3.80
N GLN A 184 -9.69 22.19 -4.90
CA GLN A 184 -9.90 22.84 -6.20
C GLN A 184 -11.05 23.86 -6.16
N ASN A 185 -12.17 23.54 -5.49
CA ASN A 185 -13.28 24.48 -5.36
C ASN A 185 -12.90 25.73 -4.54
N LEU A 186 -12.12 25.57 -3.48
CA LEU A 186 -11.62 26.68 -2.66
C LEU A 186 -10.63 27.55 -3.43
N GLU A 187 -9.74 26.95 -4.23
CA GLU A 187 -8.82 27.67 -5.12
C GLU A 187 -9.57 28.49 -6.17
N GLU A 188 -10.61 27.91 -6.80
CA GLU A 188 -11.46 28.63 -7.75
C GLU A 188 -12.20 29.81 -7.10
N GLU A 189 -12.62 29.67 -5.84
CA GLU A 189 -13.27 30.74 -5.08
C GLU A 189 -12.29 31.87 -4.73
N ILE A 190 -11.06 31.52 -4.33
CA ILE A 190 -9.98 32.48 -4.10
C ILE A 190 -9.66 33.25 -5.39
N ASP A 191 -9.59 32.59 -6.54
CA ASP A 191 -9.30 33.25 -7.82
C ASP A 191 -10.42 34.22 -8.23
N ARG A 192 -11.69 33.87 -7.96
CA ARG A 192 -12.82 34.81 -8.16
C ARG A 192 -12.72 36.00 -7.23
N LEU A 193 -12.44 35.78 -5.94
CA LEU A 193 -12.29 36.87 -4.97
C LEU A 193 -11.09 37.77 -5.30
N LYS A 194 -9.99 37.22 -5.84
CA LYS A 194 -8.85 38.00 -6.36
C LYS A 194 -9.24 38.87 -7.55
N GLN A 195 -10.10 38.38 -8.44
CA GLN A 195 -10.64 39.19 -9.54
C GLN A 195 -11.52 40.33 -9.00
N GLU A 196 -12.43 40.04 -8.07
CA GLU A 196 -13.27 41.06 -7.43
C GLU A 196 -12.44 42.09 -6.63
N LEU A 197 -11.35 41.65 -6.00
CA LEU A 197 -10.43 42.52 -5.28
C LEU A 197 -9.72 43.49 -6.24
N ASN A 198 -9.32 43.01 -7.42
CA ASN A 198 -8.74 43.86 -8.45
C ASN A 198 -9.75 44.91 -8.96
N GLU A 199 -11.02 44.55 -9.11
CA GLU A 199 -12.09 45.48 -9.48
C GLU A 199 -12.41 46.50 -8.37
N ALA A 200 -12.42 46.07 -7.11
CA ALA A 200 -12.59 46.95 -5.94
C ALA A 200 -11.42 47.94 -5.80
N ASN A 201 -10.20 47.49 -6.07
CA ASN A 201 -9.01 48.34 -6.10
C ASN A 201 -9.05 49.34 -7.26
N GLN A 202 -9.54 48.95 -8.44
CA GLN A 202 -9.73 49.86 -9.58
C GLN A 202 -10.82 50.91 -9.31
N SER A 203 -11.86 50.57 -8.55
CA SER A 203 -12.93 51.48 -8.14
C SER A 203 -12.63 52.27 -6.86
N ALA A 204 -11.44 52.10 -6.26
CA ALA A 204 -10.99 52.73 -5.03
C ALA A 204 -11.89 52.50 -3.80
N ASP A 205 -12.64 51.38 -3.78
CA ASP A 205 -13.48 50.99 -2.65
C ASP A 205 -12.66 50.21 -1.61
N LEU A 206 -12.01 50.95 -0.71
CA LEU A 206 -11.13 50.41 0.33
C LEU A 206 -11.88 49.54 1.36
N SER A 207 -13.17 49.78 1.60
CA SER A 207 -13.96 48.97 2.54
C SER A 207 -14.18 47.58 1.97
N ARG A 208 -14.61 47.51 0.71
CA ARG A 208 -14.84 46.26 0.00
C ARG A 208 -13.54 45.48 -0.22
N ALA A 209 -12.44 46.16 -0.52
CA ALA A 209 -11.13 45.53 -0.68
C ALA A 209 -10.64 44.83 0.60
N ASN A 210 -10.82 45.46 1.77
CA ASN A 210 -10.43 44.86 3.05
C ASN A 210 -11.30 43.64 3.42
N GLU A 211 -12.60 43.69 3.12
CA GLU A 211 -13.49 42.54 3.32
C GLU A 211 -13.11 41.35 2.42
N LEU A 212 -12.74 41.62 1.17
CA LEU A 212 -12.28 40.59 0.23
C LEU A 212 -10.93 39.98 0.66
N LEU A 213 -10.01 40.80 1.17
CA LEU A 213 -8.73 40.31 1.72
C LEU A 213 -8.93 39.37 2.91
N SER A 214 -9.83 39.71 3.83
CA SER A 214 -10.17 38.84 4.98
C SER A 214 -10.74 37.50 4.52
N LYS A 215 -11.63 37.51 3.53
CA LYS A 215 -12.21 36.26 2.99
C LYS A 215 -11.18 35.40 2.28
N ILE A 216 -10.25 36.01 1.55
CA ILE A 216 -9.15 35.29 0.91
C ILE A 216 -8.25 34.64 1.96
N SER A 217 -7.89 35.35 3.04
CA SER A 217 -7.08 34.76 4.11
C SER A 217 -7.78 33.62 4.84
N ASP A 218 -9.10 33.73 5.04
CA ASP A 218 -9.90 32.67 5.66
C ASP A 218 -9.90 31.39 4.80
N LEU A 219 -10.08 31.51 3.49
CA LEU A 219 -10.06 30.39 2.55
C LEU A 219 -8.65 29.81 2.37
N GLU A 220 -7.60 30.63 2.35
CA GLU A 220 -6.20 30.15 2.33
C GLU A 220 -5.85 29.37 3.61
N ASN A 221 -6.40 29.78 4.75
CA ASN A 221 -6.29 29.04 6.00
C ASN A 221 -7.10 27.75 5.99
N GLU A 222 -8.25 27.72 5.32
CA GLU A 222 -9.04 26.50 5.13
C GLU A 222 -8.29 25.47 4.28
N ILE A 223 -7.66 25.89 3.17
CA ILE A 223 -6.81 25.03 2.32
C ILE A 223 -5.61 24.49 3.12
N LYS A 224 -4.90 25.34 3.88
CA LYS A 224 -3.75 24.90 4.71
C LYS A 224 -4.12 23.87 5.77
N ASN A 225 -5.37 23.89 6.24
CA ASN A 225 -5.85 22.96 7.26
C ASN A 225 -6.57 21.74 6.68
N LEU A 226 -6.76 21.67 5.35
CA LEU A 226 -7.44 20.56 4.67
C LEU A 226 -6.64 19.24 4.76
N ASP A 227 -5.31 19.35 4.91
CA ASP A 227 -4.39 18.22 5.06
C ASP A 227 -4.21 17.74 6.50
N ARG A 228 -4.83 18.42 7.48
CA ARG A 228 -4.71 18.02 8.89
C ARG A 228 -5.67 16.87 9.21
N PRO A 229 -5.22 15.84 9.95
CA PRO A 229 -6.12 14.81 10.47
C PRO A 229 -7.16 15.44 11.41
N GLU A 230 -8.43 15.04 11.28
CA GLU A 230 -9.57 15.60 12.03
C GLU A 230 -9.45 15.41 13.55
N GLU A 231 -8.65 14.43 14.00
CA GLU A 231 -8.39 14.11 15.41
C GLU A 231 -6.89 14.22 15.75
N ASP A 232 -6.31 15.42 15.68
CA ASP A 232 -5.07 15.69 16.40
C ASP A 232 -5.30 16.74 17.49
N VAL A 233 -5.53 16.26 18.70
CA VAL A 233 -5.76 17.05 19.92
C VAL A 233 -4.54 17.93 20.28
N PHE A 234 -3.38 17.70 19.66
CA PHE A 234 -2.14 18.45 19.88
C PHE A 234 -1.84 19.51 18.81
N LEU A 235 -2.53 19.50 17.67
CA LEU A 235 -2.39 20.53 16.65
C LEU A 235 -3.49 21.59 16.86
N GLU A 236 -3.25 22.53 17.77
CA GLU A 236 -4.05 23.77 17.81
C GLU A 236 -4.12 24.34 16.38
N ARG A 237 -5.33 24.73 15.96
CA ARG A 237 -5.51 25.45 14.70
C ARG A 237 -4.52 26.60 14.71
N PHE A 238 -3.79 26.82 13.61
CA PHE A 238 -2.97 28.01 13.51
C PHE A 238 -3.91 29.22 13.51
N GLU A 239 -4.23 29.71 14.70
CA GLU A 239 -4.73 31.06 14.87
C GLU A 239 -3.53 31.99 14.66
N ASP A 240 -3.77 33.11 13.97
CA ASP A 240 -2.77 34.16 13.68
C ASP A 240 -2.29 34.90 14.95
N ASN A 241 -2.12 34.21 16.07
CA ASN A 241 -1.42 34.74 17.22
C ASN A 241 0.08 34.66 16.95
N THR A 242 0.62 35.80 16.55
CA THR A 242 2.04 36.14 16.32
C THR A 242 2.91 36.06 17.59
N GLN A 243 2.64 35.12 18.49
CA GLN A 243 3.40 34.93 19.71
C GLN A 243 4.05 33.56 19.69
N ASP A 244 5.27 33.53 19.17
CA ASP A 244 6.17 32.38 19.21
C ASP A 244 6.35 31.92 20.68
N PRO A 245 5.93 30.69 21.02
CA PRO A 245 5.99 30.18 22.38
C PRO A 245 7.44 29.90 22.85
N PHE A 246 8.44 30.01 21.97
CA PHE A 246 9.86 29.81 22.29
C PHE A 246 10.65 31.12 22.51
N LEU A 247 10.02 32.29 22.38
CA LEU A 247 10.63 33.55 22.80
C LEU A 247 10.37 33.78 24.29
N GLU A 248 11.34 33.37 25.12
CA GLU A 248 11.40 33.74 26.54
C GLU A 248 11.34 35.27 26.71
N ARG A 249 10.53 35.73 27.68
CA ARG A 249 10.40 37.15 28.06
C ARG A 249 11.57 37.64 28.89
#